data_AF-A0A0G1Y3U8-F1
#
_entry.id   AF-A0A0G1Y3U8-F1
#
_cell.length_a   1.000
_cell.length_b   1.000
_cell.length_c   1.000
_cell.angle_alpha   90.00
_cell.angle_beta   90.00
_cell.angle_gamma   90.00
#
_symmetry.space_group_name_H-M   'P 1'
#
loop_
_entity.id
_entity.type
_entity.pdbx_description
1 polymer ?
#
loop_
_entity_poly.entity_id
_entity_poly.type
_entity_poly.pdbx_seq_one_letter_code
_entity_poly.pdbx_strand_id
1 'polypeptide(L)'
;MNDSLPEGERKLIFKRWEFWIGVLVLIIGTIFTRNYLEWVGDQAVVRMQNILAREEWQRMEAESGNLEAAYRADAYGGATPEETLRLFVEALEKEDFVLASKYFVVEKQEENLKELKLGSNQFFINAYHNGRLVPPSGVGSSGIYEIEVFPQNENTAFGVRLTKNPFTNKWKILEL
;
A
#
# COMPACT_ATOMS: atom_id res chain seq x y z
N MET A 1 -17.34 94.64 -7.92
CA MET A 1 -16.94 93.60 -8.89
C MET A 1 -15.72 92.91 -8.31
N ASN A 2 -15.81 91.59 -8.17
CA ASN A 2 -14.85 90.64 -7.59
C ASN A 2 -14.67 90.60 -6.06
N ASP A 3 -15.41 89.68 -5.43
CA ASP A 3 -15.15 89.10 -4.12
C ASP A 3 -13.90 88.20 -4.18
N SER A 4 -12.87 88.51 -3.39
CA SER A 4 -11.78 87.58 -3.10
C SER A 4 -11.99 86.99 -1.71
N LEU A 5 -12.43 85.73 -1.65
CA LEU A 5 -12.54 84.92 -0.44
C LEU A 5 -11.15 84.75 0.22
N PRO A 6 -11.06 84.72 1.56
CA PRO A 6 -9.80 84.57 2.26
C PRO A 6 -9.26 83.15 2.08
N GLU A 7 -7.98 83.04 1.68
CA GLU A 7 -7.24 81.78 1.67
C GLU A 7 -7.16 81.23 3.09
N GLY A 8 -8.12 80.36 3.44
CA GLY A 8 -8.05 79.57 4.64
C GLY A 8 -6.81 78.70 4.59
N GLU A 9 -5.86 78.95 5.50
CA GLU A 9 -4.72 78.09 5.77
C GLU A 9 -5.21 76.66 6.03
N ARG A 10 -5.30 75.83 4.98
CA ARG A 10 -5.26 74.38 5.18
C ARG A 10 -3.87 74.09 5.72
N LYS A 11 -3.72 74.07 7.04
CA LYS A 11 -2.51 73.56 7.68
C LYS A 11 -2.35 72.11 7.23
N LEU A 12 -1.53 71.95 6.20
CA LEU A 12 -1.17 70.68 5.59
C LEU A 12 -0.54 69.84 6.71
N ILE A 13 -1.35 68.98 7.32
CA ILE A 13 -0.98 67.97 8.32
C ILE A 13 0.26 67.17 7.89
N PHE A 14 0.52 67.11 6.58
CA PHE A 14 1.69 66.53 5.91
C PHE A 14 3.04 67.22 6.18
N LYS A 15 3.06 68.46 6.71
CA LYS A 15 4.31 69.16 7.09
C LYS A 15 4.84 68.78 8.48
N ARG A 16 4.03 68.12 9.31
CA ARG A 16 4.43 67.67 10.65
C ARG A 16 5.16 66.33 10.52
N TRP A 17 6.37 66.23 11.05
CA TRP A 17 7.17 65.00 11.05
C TRP A 17 6.45 63.84 11.76
N GLU A 18 5.60 64.12 12.75
CA GLU A 18 4.76 63.14 13.47
C GLU A 18 3.77 62.41 12.54
N PHE A 19 3.29 63.07 11.48
CA PHE A 19 2.41 62.44 10.48
C PHE A 19 3.14 61.31 9.74
N TRP A 20 4.39 61.56 9.35
CA TRP A 20 5.22 60.57 8.65
C TRP A 20 5.61 59.39 9.56
N ILE A 21 5.75 59.61 10.87
CA ILE A 21 5.93 58.53 11.85
C ILE A 21 4.69 57.64 11.93
N GLY A 22 3.49 58.22 11.99
CA GLY A 22 2.25 57.45 11.98
C GLY A 22 2.12 56.59 10.73
N VAL A 23 2.45 57.14 9.56
CA VAL A 23 2.47 56.41 8.28
C VAL A 23 3.51 55.27 8.31
N LEU A 24 4.72 55.52 8.82
CA LEU A 24 5.76 54.51 8.93
C LEU A 24 5.33 53.34 9.84
N VAL A 25 4.72 53.63 10.99
CA VAL A 25 4.20 52.60 11.91
C VAL A 25 3.11 51.76 11.24
N LEU A 26 2.21 52.37 10.46
CA LEU A 26 1.20 51.63 9.71
C LEU A 26 1.81 50.73 8.64
N ILE A 27 2.85 51.18 7.93
CA ILE A 27 3.57 50.37 6.94
C ILE A 27 4.27 49.19 7.61
N ILE A 28 4.95 49.42 8.74
CA ILE A 28 5.60 48.34 9.50
C ILE A 28 4.55 47.35 10.02
N GLY A 29 3.42 47.86 10.51
CA GLY A 29 2.31 47.06 10.99
C GLY A 29 1.74 46.15 9.90
N THR A 30 1.53 46.66 8.67
CA THR A 30 1.02 45.84 7.55
C THR A 30 2.01 44.80 7.06
N ILE A 31 3.31 45.12 7.05
CA ILE A 31 4.37 44.14 6.72
C ILE A 31 4.40 43.04 7.78
N PHE A 32 4.34 43.41 9.05
CA PHE A 32 4.39 42.45 10.16
C PHE A 32 3.16 41.53 10.18
N THR A 33 1.95 42.07 10.01
CA THR A 33 0.72 41.26 9.99
C THR A 33 0.69 40.30 8.81
N ARG A 34 1.14 40.73 7.63
CA ARG A 34 1.25 39.85 6.45
C ARG A 34 2.20 38.68 6.72
N ASN A 35 3.41 38.96 7.20
CA ASN A 35 4.39 37.91 7.49
C ASN A 35 3.92 36.96 8.60
N TYR A 36 3.23 37.49 9.62
CA TYR A 36 2.67 36.67 10.69
C TYR A 36 1.55 35.74 10.18
N LEU A 37 0.66 36.24 9.32
CA LEU A 37 -0.42 35.43 8.73
C LEU A 37 0.13 34.35 7.80
N GLU A 38 1.14 34.65 6.99
CA GLU A 38 1.85 33.67 6.15
C GLU A 38 2.49 32.57 7.03
N TRP A 39 3.22 32.95 8.09
CA TRP A 39 3.81 31.98 9.03
C TRP A 39 2.77 31.07 9.72
N VAL A 40 1.65 31.63 10.18
CA VAL A 40 0.56 30.84 10.81
C VAL A 40 -0.07 29.88 9.78
N GLY A 41 -0.27 30.33 8.54
CA GLY A 41 -0.77 29.52 7.44
C GLY A 41 0.14 28.34 7.12
N ASP A 42 1.44 28.59 6.95
CA ASP A 42 2.44 27.56 6.69
C ASP A 42 2.50 26.53 7.81
N GLN A 43 2.46 26.98 9.08
CA GLN A 43 2.42 26.08 10.24
C GLN A 43 1.13 25.26 10.32
N ALA A 44 0.00 25.77 9.81
CA ALA A 44 -1.25 25.01 9.76
C ALA A 44 -1.16 23.88 8.70
N VAL A 45 -0.60 24.17 7.53
CA VAL A 45 -0.39 23.18 6.46
C VAL A 45 0.58 22.09 6.90
N VAL A 46 1.72 22.47 7.50
CA VAL A 46 2.71 21.51 8.01
C VAL A 46 2.13 20.62 9.10
N ARG A 47 1.31 21.16 10.02
CA ARG A 47 0.63 20.36 11.04
C ARG A 47 -0.35 19.37 10.44
N MET A 48 -1.13 19.78 9.43
CA MET A 48 -2.08 18.89 8.76
C MET A 48 -1.36 17.76 8.01
N GLN A 49 -0.29 18.09 7.28
CA GLN A 49 0.54 17.08 6.59
C GLN A 49 1.14 16.08 7.58
N ASN A 50 1.65 16.55 8.72
CA ASN A 50 2.19 15.67 9.75
C ASN A 50 1.14 14.77 10.41
N ILE A 51 -0.12 15.23 10.54
CA ILE A 51 -1.21 14.41 11.08
C ILE A 51 -1.56 13.30 10.09
N LEU A 52 -1.80 13.65 8.83
CA LEU A 52 -2.12 12.67 7.78
C LEU A 52 -0.98 11.65 7.62
N ALA A 53 0.27 12.11 7.57
CA ALA A 53 1.43 11.24 7.48
C ALA A 53 1.55 10.29 8.68
N ARG A 54 1.23 10.73 9.90
CA ARG A 54 1.23 9.87 11.10
C ARG A 54 0.11 8.85 11.06
N GLU A 55 -1.09 9.24 10.62
CA GLU A 55 -2.22 8.32 10.51
C GLU A 55 -1.97 7.24 9.46
N GLU A 56 -1.44 7.62 8.29
CA GLU A 56 -1.04 6.67 7.25
C GLU A 56 0.08 5.75 7.75
N TRP A 57 1.11 6.29 8.40
CA TRP A 57 2.19 5.49 8.98
C TRP A 57 1.67 4.46 10.00
N GLN A 58 0.77 4.88 10.90
CA GLN A 58 0.19 3.97 11.89
C GLN A 58 -0.66 2.88 11.25
N ARG A 59 -1.41 3.19 10.18
CA ARG A 59 -2.17 2.18 9.43
C ARG A 59 -1.25 1.17 8.74
N MET A 60 -0.22 1.66 8.06
CA MET A 60 0.77 0.79 7.40
C MET A 60 1.49 -0.11 8.41
N GLU A 61 1.87 0.42 9.58
CA GLU A 61 2.50 -0.36 10.64
C GLU A 61 1.53 -1.40 11.24
N ALA A 62 0.27 -1.02 11.47
CA ALA A 62 -0.72 -1.96 11.97
C ALA A 62 -1.04 -3.06 10.96
N GLU A 63 -1.13 -2.70 9.67
CA GLU A 63 -1.34 -3.64 8.57
C GLU A 63 -0.15 -4.59 8.42
N SER A 64 1.09 -4.08 8.46
CA SER A 64 2.29 -4.89 8.40
C SER A 64 2.40 -5.83 9.62
N GLY A 65 2.10 -5.33 10.82
CA GLY A 65 2.12 -6.12 12.04
C GLY A 65 1.05 -7.22 12.04
N ASN A 66 -0.15 -6.92 11.55
CA ASN A 66 -1.21 -7.91 11.39
C ASN A 66 -0.83 -8.98 10.36
N LEU A 67 -0.22 -8.57 9.24
CA LEU A 67 0.25 -9.49 8.21
C LEU A 67 1.37 -10.39 8.74
N GLU A 68 2.35 -9.81 9.43
CA GLU A 68 3.43 -10.57 10.08
C GLU A 68 2.87 -11.58 11.08
N ALA A 69 1.94 -11.17 11.95
CA ALA A 69 1.30 -12.07 12.91
C ALA A 69 0.57 -13.22 12.21
N ALA A 70 -0.14 -12.94 11.11
CA ALA A 70 -0.80 -13.96 10.30
C ALA A 70 0.21 -14.93 9.68
N TYR A 71 1.33 -14.43 9.14
CA TYR A 71 2.41 -15.27 8.61
C TYR A 71 3.07 -16.15 9.68
N ARG A 72 3.26 -15.63 10.90
CA ARG A 72 3.80 -16.40 12.03
C ARG A 72 2.85 -17.49 12.51
N ALA A 73 1.54 -17.23 12.46
CA ALA A 73 0.51 -18.18 12.84
C ALA A 73 0.19 -19.21 11.74
N ASP A 74 0.60 -18.95 10.49
CA ASP A 74 0.32 -19.80 9.34
C ASP A 74 1.20 -21.07 9.31
N ALA A 75 0.65 -22.12 9.90
CA ALA A 75 1.25 -23.44 9.96
C ALA A 75 0.99 -24.33 8.72
N TYR A 76 0.25 -23.84 7.73
CA TYR A 76 -0.15 -24.63 6.57
C TYR A 76 0.95 -24.67 5.49
N GLY A 77 1.15 -25.85 4.92
CA GLY A 77 2.14 -26.12 3.87
C GLY A 77 3.09 -27.27 4.23
N GLY A 78 3.71 -27.82 3.20
CA GLY A 78 4.72 -28.86 3.29
C GLY A 78 6.11 -28.31 3.65
N ALA A 79 7.00 -29.23 4.00
CA ALA A 79 8.43 -28.98 4.14
C ALA A 79 9.12 -28.81 2.78
N THR A 80 8.53 -29.33 1.71
CA THR A 80 8.97 -29.13 0.31
C THR A 80 7.86 -28.53 -0.56
N PRO A 81 8.20 -27.90 -1.69
CA PRO A 81 7.21 -27.37 -2.63
C PRO A 81 6.26 -28.46 -3.16
N GLU A 82 6.78 -29.64 -3.48
CA GLU A 82 6.00 -30.78 -3.96
C GLU A 82 5.04 -31.29 -2.90
N GLU A 83 5.47 -31.31 -1.63
CA GLU A 83 4.59 -31.68 -0.52
C GLU A 83 3.44 -30.67 -0.37
N THR A 84 3.70 -29.36 -0.48
CA THR A 84 2.64 -28.35 -0.50
C THR A 84 1.69 -28.54 -1.66
N LEU A 85 2.21 -28.76 -2.88
CA LEU A 85 1.37 -28.98 -4.06
C LEU A 85 0.48 -30.23 -3.90
N ARG A 86 1.04 -31.33 -3.38
CA ARG A 86 0.26 -32.54 -3.07
C ARG A 86 -0.85 -32.25 -2.06
N LEU A 87 -0.54 -31.58 -0.95
CA LEU A 87 -1.53 -31.23 0.08
C LEU A 87 -2.65 -30.33 -0.46
N PHE A 88 -2.30 -29.41 -1.35
CA PHE A 88 -3.26 -28.55 -2.04
C PHE A 88 -4.19 -29.37 -2.94
N VAL A 89 -3.65 -30.26 -3.79
CA VAL A 89 -4.45 -31.12 -4.66
C VAL A 89 -5.36 -32.04 -3.83
N GLU A 90 -4.86 -32.65 -2.76
CA GLU A 90 -5.67 -33.49 -1.87
C GLU A 90 -6.84 -32.73 -1.23
N ALA A 91 -6.67 -31.44 -0.95
CA ALA A 91 -7.77 -30.59 -0.47
C ALA A 91 -8.77 -30.27 -1.58
N LEU A 92 -8.31 -30.01 -2.81
CA LEU A 92 -9.18 -29.80 -3.97
C LEU A 92 -10.02 -31.05 -4.29
N GLU A 93 -9.43 -32.24 -4.24
CA GLU A 93 -10.13 -33.52 -4.48
C GLU A 93 -11.23 -33.80 -3.45
N LYS A 94 -11.05 -33.30 -2.22
CA LYS A 94 -12.04 -33.37 -1.14
C LYS A 94 -13.05 -32.24 -1.18
N GLU A 95 -12.95 -31.34 -2.16
CA GLU A 95 -13.72 -30.09 -2.25
C GLU A 95 -13.58 -29.21 -0.98
N ASP A 96 -12.49 -29.38 -0.23
CA ASP A 96 -12.17 -28.56 0.95
C ASP A 96 -11.44 -27.29 0.50
N PHE A 97 -12.20 -26.39 -0.13
CA PHE A 97 -11.66 -25.14 -0.66
C PHE A 97 -11.12 -24.21 0.43
N VAL A 98 -11.63 -24.35 1.66
CA VAL A 98 -11.11 -23.59 2.81
C VAL A 98 -9.69 -24.06 3.12
N LEU A 99 -9.46 -25.37 3.21
CA LEU A 99 -8.12 -25.90 3.41
C LEU A 99 -7.21 -25.66 2.21
N ALA A 100 -7.73 -25.81 0.99
CA ALA A 100 -6.96 -25.56 -0.23
C ALA A 100 -6.46 -24.10 -0.29
N SER A 101 -7.31 -23.13 0.06
CA SER A 101 -6.91 -21.72 0.07
C SER A 101 -5.86 -21.42 1.15
N LYS A 102 -5.78 -22.20 2.24
CA LYS A 102 -4.74 -22.05 3.26
C LYS A 102 -3.34 -22.39 2.77
N TYR A 103 -3.18 -23.11 1.66
CA TYR A 103 -1.84 -23.38 1.12
C TYR A 103 -1.26 -22.20 0.34
N PHE A 104 -2.04 -21.17 0.04
CA PHE A 104 -1.55 -19.92 -0.54
C PHE A 104 -0.91 -19.00 0.49
N VAL A 105 -0.08 -18.07 0.01
CA VAL A 105 0.41 -16.93 0.81
C VAL A 105 -0.75 -16.15 1.41
N VAL A 106 -0.55 -15.58 2.60
CA VAL A 106 -1.61 -15.03 3.48
C VAL A 106 -2.51 -14.03 2.73
N GLU A 107 -1.89 -13.13 1.97
CA GLU A 107 -2.53 -12.07 1.19
C GLU A 107 -3.48 -12.62 0.11
N LYS A 108 -3.20 -13.83 -0.38
CA LYS A 108 -3.93 -14.45 -1.49
C LYS A 108 -4.97 -15.47 -1.05
N GLN A 109 -5.05 -15.82 0.23
CA GLN A 109 -5.95 -16.89 0.72
C GLN A 109 -7.44 -16.56 0.51
N GLU A 110 -7.85 -15.30 0.70
CA GLU A 110 -9.26 -14.90 0.55
C GLU A 110 -9.68 -14.85 -0.93
N GLU A 111 -8.81 -14.30 -1.78
CA GLU A 111 -9.01 -14.25 -3.23
C GLU A 111 -9.11 -15.67 -3.80
N ASN A 112 -8.14 -16.52 -3.50
CA ASN A 112 -8.13 -17.91 -4.00
C ASN A 112 -9.29 -18.72 -3.44
N LEU A 113 -9.76 -18.47 -2.21
CA LEU A 113 -10.97 -19.13 -1.71
C LEU A 113 -12.20 -18.82 -2.59
N LYS A 114 -12.33 -17.58 -3.07
CA LYS A 114 -13.43 -17.19 -3.95
C LYS A 114 -13.29 -17.85 -5.32
N GLU A 115 -12.08 -17.82 -5.89
CA GLU A 115 -11.79 -18.43 -7.19
C GLU A 115 -12.00 -19.95 -7.17
N LEU A 116 -11.48 -20.65 -6.16
CA LEU A 116 -11.63 -22.10 -6.01
C LEU A 116 -13.08 -22.55 -5.89
N LYS A 117 -13.96 -21.71 -5.32
CA LYS A 117 -15.40 -21.98 -5.20
C LYS A 117 -16.18 -21.72 -6.50
N LEU A 118 -15.68 -20.83 -7.36
CA LEU A 118 -16.33 -20.43 -8.60
C LEU A 118 -15.81 -21.21 -9.82
N GLY A 119 -14.55 -21.62 -9.79
CA GLY A 119 -13.86 -22.28 -10.89
C GLY A 119 -14.04 -23.79 -10.94
N SER A 120 -13.73 -24.38 -12.09
CA SER A 120 -13.61 -25.84 -12.25
C SER A 120 -12.19 -26.28 -11.91
N ASN A 121 -12.02 -26.84 -10.72
CA ASN A 121 -10.72 -27.35 -10.25
C ASN A 121 -10.34 -28.69 -10.92
N GLN A 122 -11.27 -29.34 -11.61
CA GLN A 122 -11.07 -30.66 -12.21
C GLN A 122 -9.96 -30.66 -13.27
N PHE A 123 -9.83 -29.56 -14.03
CA PHE A 123 -8.74 -29.44 -15.00
C PHE A 123 -7.37 -29.54 -14.31
N PHE A 124 -7.18 -28.79 -13.22
CA PHE A 124 -5.93 -28.79 -12.45
C PHE A 124 -5.67 -30.17 -11.82
N ILE A 125 -6.67 -30.77 -11.19
CA ILE A 125 -6.58 -32.12 -10.59
C ILE A 125 -6.18 -33.14 -11.65
N ASN A 126 -6.83 -33.11 -12.83
CA ASN A 126 -6.52 -34.03 -13.93
C ASN A 126 -5.11 -33.83 -14.47
N ALA A 127 -4.68 -32.57 -14.63
CA ALA A 127 -3.33 -32.24 -15.10
C ALA A 127 -2.27 -32.70 -14.08
N TYR A 128 -2.53 -32.60 -12.78
CA TYR A 128 -1.61 -33.08 -11.74
C TYR A 128 -1.45 -34.61 -11.76
N HIS A 129 -2.55 -35.37 -11.88
CA HIS A 129 -2.50 -36.84 -11.82
C HIS A 129 -2.09 -37.52 -13.11
N ASN A 130 -2.58 -37.01 -14.24
CA ASN A 130 -2.42 -37.67 -15.55
C ASN A 130 -1.40 -36.97 -16.45
N GLY A 131 -0.92 -35.80 -16.02
CA GLY A 131 0.08 -35.02 -16.72
C GLY A 131 1.50 -35.39 -16.35
N ARG A 132 2.43 -34.52 -16.76
CA ARG A 132 3.85 -34.61 -16.41
C ARG A 132 4.22 -33.41 -15.55
N LEU A 133 4.78 -33.68 -14.38
CA LEU A 133 5.35 -32.67 -13.49
C LEU A 133 6.84 -32.54 -13.80
N VAL A 134 7.29 -31.32 -14.10
CA VAL A 134 8.72 -31.02 -14.20
C VAL A 134 9.11 -30.23 -12.95
N PRO A 135 9.90 -30.82 -12.03
CA PRO A 135 10.44 -30.06 -10.92
C PRO A 135 11.37 -28.97 -11.47
N PRO A 136 11.45 -27.80 -10.83
CA PRO A 136 12.21 -26.69 -11.34
C PRO A 136 13.68 -27.02 -11.53
N SER A 137 14.22 -26.45 -12.60
CA SER A 137 15.64 -26.31 -12.84
C SER A 137 16.22 -25.16 -12.01
N GLY A 138 16.22 -25.33 -10.68
CA GLY A 138 16.92 -24.45 -9.74
C GLY A 138 16.05 -23.38 -9.07
N VAL A 139 16.47 -22.97 -7.86
CA VAL A 139 15.93 -21.81 -7.16
C VAL A 139 16.59 -20.58 -7.78
N GLY A 140 15.84 -19.79 -8.54
CA GLY A 140 16.32 -18.47 -8.97
C GLY A 140 16.73 -17.64 -7.74
N SER A 141 17.57 -16.62 -7.90
CA SER A 141 17.99 -15.74 -6.79
C SER A 141 16.84 -15.07 -6.03
N SER A 142 15.61 -15.15 -6.56
CA SER A 142 14.36 -14.65 -5.98
C SER A 142 13.79 -15.51 -4.84
N GLY A 143 14.28 -16.72 -4.61
CA GLY A 143 13.70 -17.63 -3.60
C GLY A 143 12.33 -18.21 -3.97
N ILE A 144 11.93 -18.06 -5.24
CA ILE A 144 10.71 -18.63 -5.81
C ILE A 144 11.03 -19.98 -6.45
N TYR A 145 10.14 -20.93 -6.26
CA TYR A 145 10.20 -22.28 -6.81
C TYR A 145 9.03 -22.49 -7.77
N GLU A 146 9.26 -22.94 -8.99
CA GLU A 146 8.20 -23.13 -10.00
C GLU A 146 8.11 -24.59 -10.42
N ILE A 147 6.95 -25.21 -10.23
CA ILE A 147 6.68 -26.56 -10.72
C ILE A 147 5.89 -26.43 -12.01
N GLU A 148 6.44 -26.90 -13.12
CA GLU A 148 5.72 -26.93 -14.38
C GLU A 148 4.81 -28.16 -14.44
N VAL A 149 3.53 -27.94 -14.71
CA VAL A 149 2.52 -28.99 -14.88
C VAL A 149 2.11 -29.04 -16.34
N PHE A 150 2.44 -30.14 -17.02
CA PHE A 150 2.02 -30.41 -18.39
C PHE A 150 0.76 -31.26 -18.38
N PRO A 151 -0.41 -30.77 -18.84
CA PRO A 151 -1.60 -31.59 -18.97
C PRO A 151 -1.38 -32.79 -19.90
N GLN A 152 -2.22 -33.82 -19.76
CA GLN A 152 -2.11 -35.04 -20.56
C GLN A 152 -2.22 -34.73 -22.06
N ASN A 153 -1.25 -35.19 -22.85
CA ASN A 153 -1.16 -34.96 -24.30
C ASN A 153 -0.98 -33.48 -24.71
N GLU A 154 -0.64 -32.59 -23.79
CA GLU A 154 -0.32 -31.19 -24.07
C GLU A 154 1.19 -30.93 -23.95
N ASN A 155 1.69 -30.05 -24.82
CA ASN A 155 3.08 -29.59 -24.80
C ASN A 155 3.24 -28.23 -24.10
N THR A 156 2.15 -27.63 -23.65
CA THR A 156 2.14 -26.35 -22.92
C THR A 156 1.98 -26.65 -21.43
N ALA A 157 2.90 -26.17 -20.62
CA ALA A 157 2.78 -26.22 -19.16
C ALA A 157 2.15 -24.95 -18.61
N PHE A 158 1.51 -25.07 -17.46
CA PHE A 158 1.30 -23.95 -16.55
C PHE A 158 2.23 -24.10 -15.33
N GLY A 159 2.67 -22.98 -14.78
CA GLY A 159 3.67 -22.93 -13.71
C GLY A 159 3.02 -22.69 -12.36
N VAL A 160 3.14 -23.65 -11.45
CA VAL A 160 2.78 -23.44 -10.05
C VAL A 160 3.97 -22.81 -9.36
N ARG A 161 3.86 -21.54 -8.96
CA ARG A 161 4.93 -20.86 -8.22
C ARG A 161 4.70 -20.93 -6.73
N LEU A 162 5.76 -21.25 -6.01
CA LEU A 162 5.77 -21.41 -4.57
C LEU A 162 6.89 -20.57 -3.96
N THR A 163 6.66 -20.11 -2.74
CA THR A 163 7.63 -19.39 -1.93
C THR A 163 7.61 -19.93 -0.51
N LYS A 164 8.68 -19.69 0.24
CA LYS A 164 8.79 -20.15 1.62
C LYS A 164 8.26 -19.07 2.56
N ASN A 165 7.35 -19.46 3.47
CA ASN A 165 6.99 -18.60 4.60
C ASN A 165 8.25 -18.33 5.44
N PRO A 166 8.64 -17.05 5.62
CA PRO A 166 9.91 -16.71 6.26
C PRO A 166 9.94 -17.02 7.76
N PHE A 167 8.78 -17.20 8.42
CA PHE A 167 8.68 -17.46 9.85
C PHE A 167 8.51 -18.94 10.18
N THR A 168 7.66 -19.65 9.42
CA THR A 168 7.34 -21.07 9.70
C THR A 168 8.13 -22.05 8.85
N ASN A 169 8.88 -21.56 7.86
CA ASN A 169 9.62 -22.36 6.89
C ASN A 169 8.75 -23.33 6.05
N LYS A 170 7.42 -23.13 6.04
CA LYS A 170 6.49 -23.90 5.22
C LYS A 170 6.42 -23.32 3.81
N TRP A 171 6.31 -24.19 2.80
CA TRP A 171 6.11 -23.75 1.42
C TRP A 171 4.67 -23.34 1.17
N LYS A 172 4.49 -22.22 0.49
CA LYS A 172 3.20 -21.59 0.18
C LYS A 172 3.09 -21.40 -1.32
N ILE A 173 1.88 -21.56 -1.85
CA ILE A 173 1.58 -21.26 -3.26
C ILE A 173 1.47 -19.73 -3.40
N LEU A 174 2.28 -19.19 -4.31
CA LEU A 174 2.23 -17.80 -4.71
C LEU A 174 1.22 -17.61 -5.84
N GLU A 175 1.22 -18.50 -6.84
CA GLU A 175 0.31 -18.45 -8.00
C GLU A 175 0.25 -19.80 -8.71
N LEU A 176 -0.83 -19.99 -9.47
CA LEU A 176 -1.12 -21.17 -10.29
C LEU A 176 -1.04 -20.83 -11.78
#